data_AF-A0AAW5IHU0-F1
#
_entry.id   AF-A0AAW5IHU0-F1
#
_cell.length_a   1.000
_cell.length_b   1.000
_cell.length_c   1.000
_cell.angle_alpha   90.00
_cell.angle_beta   90.00
_cell.angle_gamma   90.00
#
_symmetry.space_group_name_H-M   'P 1'
#
loop_
_entity.id
_entity.type
_entity.pdbx_description
1 polymer ?
#
loop_
_entity_poly.entity_id
_entity_poly.type
_entity_poly.pdbx_seq_one_letter_code
_entity_poly.pdbx_strand_id
1 'polypeptide(L)' 'MLPEGANRKIVCRSWRLDEKDFFGLLLKIATYDTIGAITVKEVEF' A
#
# COMPACT_ATOMS: atom_id res chain seq x y z
N MET A 1 5.36 6.50 -2.79
CA MET A 1 4.01 5.95 -2.56
C MET A 1 4.02 4.77 -1.61
N LEU A 2 4.94 3.80 -1.73
CA LEU A 2 5.06 2.71 -0.76
C LEU A 2 5.95 3.09 0.44
N PRO A 3 5.67 2.59 1.65
CA PRO A 3 6.54 2.72 2.80
C PRO A 3 7.77 1.82 2.64
N GLU A 4 8.87 2.24 3.23
CA GLU A 4 10.17 1.57 3.16
C GLU A 4 10.70 1.23 4.56
N GLY A 5 11.71 0.36 4.63
CA GLY A 5 12.40 0.03 5.87
C GLY A 5 11.49 -0.41 7.00
N ALA A 6 11.63 0.21 8.18
CA ALA A 6 10.83 -0.11 9.36
C ALA A 6 9.34 0.18 9.17
N ASN A 7 8.99 1.26 8.45
CA ASN A 7 7.60 1.61 8.19
C ASN A 7 6.91 0.54 7.36
N ARG A 8 7.61 -0.03 6.36
CA ARG A 8 7.09 -1.16 5.59
C ARG A 8 6.75 -2.35 6.48
N LYS A 9 7.68 -2.73 7.37
CA LYS A 9 7.49 -3.87 8.29
C LYS A 9 6.32 -3.65 9.24
N ILE A 10 6.19 -2.43 9.79
CA ILE A 10 5.10 -2.07 10.70
C ILE A 10 3.75 -2.16 9.98
N VAL A 11 3.63 -1.55 8.79
CA VAL A 11 2.38 -1.56 8.01
C VAL A 11 2.00 -2.99 7.61
N CYS A 12 2.96 -3.77 7.11
CA CYS A 12 2.70 -5.16 6.71
C CYS A 12 2.25 -6.01 7.90
N ARG A 13 2.86 -5.82 9.07
CA ARG A 13 2.45 -6.54 10.30
C ARG A 13 1.08 -6.09 10.81
N SER A 14 0.81 -4.79 10.83
CA SER A 14 -0.46 -4.24 11.33
C SER A 14 -1.65 -4.63 10.46
N TRP A 15 -1.47 -4.66 9.14
CA TRP A 15 -2.54 -4.95 8.18
C TRP A 15 -2.50 -6.36 7.60
N ARG A 16 -1.59 -7.21 8.11
CA ARG A 16 -1.38 -8.60 7.67
C ARG A 16 -1.15 -8.69 6.14
N LEU A 17 -0.37 -7.77 5.59
CA LEU A 17 0.00 -7.76 4.18
C LEU A 17 1.28 -8.55 3.97
N ASP A 18 1.39 -9.19 2.80
CA ASP A 18 2.65 -9.77 2.37
C ASP A 18 3.62 -8.65 2.00
N GLU A 19 4.79 -8.62 2.65
CA GLU A 19 5.84 -7.66 2.31
C GLU A 19 6.22 -7.75 0.84
N LYS A 20 6.19 -8.93 0.21
CA LYS A 20 6.61 -9.11 -1.18
C LYS A 20 5.53 -8.76 -2.21
N ASP A 21 4.28 -8.57 -1.77
CA ASP A 21 3.18 -8.15 -2.64
C ASP A 21 3.13 -6.63 -2.79
N PHE A 22 3.96 -6.10 -3.69
CA PHE A 22 4.06 -4.66 -3.93
C PHE A 22 2.77 -4.05 -4.49
N PHE A 23 2.00 -4.81 -5.28
CA PHE A 23 0.78 -4.27 -5.89
C PHE A 23 -0.38 -4.26 -4.89
N GLY A 24 -0.52 -5.32 -4.08
CA GLY A 24 -1.46 -5.33 -2.97
C GLY A 24 -1.14 -4.25 -1.92
N LEU A 25 0.14 -4.04 -1.62
CA LEU A 25 0.59 -2.92 -0.79
C LEU A 25 0.19 -1.58 -1.40
N LEU A 26 0.41 -1.38 -2.70
CA LEU A 26 0.05 -0.14 -3.38
C LEU A 26 -1.46 0.10 -3.34
N LEU A 27 -2.28 -0.92 -3.62
CA LEU A 27 -3.75 -0.82 -3.56
C LEU A 27 -4.25 -0.40 -2.18
N LYS A 28 -3.66 -0.94 -1.11
CA LYS A 28 -4.06 -0.62 0.27
C LYS A 28 -3.52 0.71 0.79
N ILE A 29 -2.37 1.18 0.29
CA ILE A 29 -1.74 2.41 0.76
C ILE A 29 -2.15 3.63 -0.07
N ALA A 30 -2.24 3.48 -1.39
CA ALA A 30 -2.54 4.56 -2.33
C ALA A 30 -4.05 4.81 -2.54
N THR A 31 -4.89 4.42 -1.58
CA THR A 31 -6.35 4.51 -1.68
C THR A 31 -6.91 5.89 -1.30
N TYR A 32 -6.16 6.66 -0.53
CA TYR A 32 -6.55 7.98 -0.05
C TYR A 32 -5.57 9.04 -0.56
N ASP A 33 -4.75 9.58 0.34
CA ASP A 33 -3.80 10.64 0.06
C ASP A 33 -2.38 10.08 0.14
N THR A 34 -1.73 10.00 -1.02
CA THR A 34 -0.34 9.57 -1.13
C THR A 34 0.43 10.56 -1.99
N ILE A 35 1.74 10.65 -1.75
CA ILE A 35 2.62 11.55 -2.50
C ILE A 35 2.42 11.36 -4.01
N GLY A 36 2.06 12.45 -4.70
CA GLY A 36 1.74 12.48 -6.13
C GLY A 36 0.30 12.96 -6.37
N ALA A 37 -0.17 12.85 -7.62
CA ALA A 37 -1.53 13.22 -8.01
C ALA A 37 -2.38 11.99 -8.42
N ILE A 38 -1.96 10.80 -8.00
CA ILE A 38 -2.57 9.52 -8.41
C ILE A 38 -3.13 8.82 -7.16
N THR A 39 -4.37 8.35 -7.27
CA THR A 39 -5.03 7.50 -6.27
C THR A 39 -5.39 6.18 -6.96
N VAL A 40 -5.14 5.05 -6.29
CA VAL A 40 -5.44 3.71 -6.80
C VAL A 40 -6.69 3.18 -6.10
N LYS A 41 -7.66 2.69 -6.88
CA LYS A 41 -8.90 2.08 -6.38
C LYS A 41 -9.06 0.69 -6.97
N GLU A 42 -9.58 -0.24 -6.17
CA GLU A 42 -9.99 -1.56 -6.65
C GLU A 42 -11.13 -1.40 -7.68
N VAL A 43 -11.11 -2.24 -8.71
CA VAL A 43 -12.13 -2.24 -9.78
C VAL A 43 -12.90 -3.54 -9.67
N GLU A 44 -14.23 -3.44 -9.56
CA GLU A 44 -15.12 -4.60 -9.56
C GLU A 44 -15.67 -4.79 -10.99
N PHE A 45 -15.74 -6.05 -11.45
CA PHE A 45 -16.27 -6.44 -12.76
C PHE A 45 -17.63 -7.10 -12.60
#